data_AF-A0A1S2W3H3-F1
#
_entry.id   AF-A0A1S2W3H3-F1
#
_cell.length_a   1.000
_cell.length_b   1.000
_cell.length_c   1.000
_cell.angle_alpha   90.00
_cell.angle_beta   90.00
_cell.angle_gamma   90.00
#
_symmetry.space_group_name_H-M   'P 1'
#
loop_
_entity.id
_entity.type
_entity.pdbx_description
1 polymer ?
#
loop_
_entity_poly.entity_id
_entity_poly.type
_entity_poly.pdbx_seq_one_letter_code
_entity_poly.pdbx_strand_id
1 'polypeptide(L)'
;MAVDTQYGEAIWLDGIFHDPKEANTSVMSHAIHYGSGFFEGIRAYATPDGPAIFQLTEHIERLFRSCAFYHVTIPYTVEELVQATIDLVAKNGFESCYIRPFVFLGTPWQALMAKDTTVHVGISCWELGEYFDKGTGIRAKVASYRRVSSTMMPMQAKAAANYMNSQLLKGEALRDGFDEAIALDMNGNVSEASVANLFMLKNGTIYTPSLDCSVLDGITRQVIMRLAQDQGYAVVERHIGRDELYVADEIFLTGTAAEITSVGEIDHIVINGGTRAVADELLDLYRQAVSGQLPQYASWLTYVTPAIAE
;
A
#
# COMPACT_ATOMS: atom_id res chain seq x y z
N MET A 1 4.66 11.51 18.40
CA MET A 1 3.76 12.69 18.37
C MET A 1 2.83 12.50 17.18
N ALA A 2 1.52 12.66 17.35
CA ALA A 2 0.63 12.65 16.20
C ALA A 2 1.02 13.86 15.33
N VAL A 3 1.52 13.58 14.12
CA VAL A 3 1.71 14.62 13.11
C VAL A 3 0.31 15.17 12.84
N ASP A 4 0.09 16.47 13.01
CA ASP A 4 -1.16 17.13 12.62
C ASP A 4 -1.34 16.86 11.12
N THR A 5 -2.20 15.89 10.79
CA THR A 5 -2.39 15.44 9.43
C THR A 5 -3.27 16.46 8.74
N GLN A 6 -2.71 17.23 7.81
CA GLN A 6 -3.49 18.18 7.02
C GLN A 6 -4.25 17.41 5.94
N TYR A 7 -5.56 17.31 6.11
CA TYR A 7 -6.47 16.78 5.10
C TYR A 7 -6.72 17.81 3.99
N GLY A 8 -6.98 17.33 2.77
CA GLY A 8 -7.40 18.19 1.66
C GLY A 8 -8.73 18.90 1.95
N GLU A 9 -8.86 20.11 1.42
CA GLU A 9 -10.08 20.94 1.47
C GLU A 9 -11.13 20.53 0.43
N ALA A 10 -10.81 19.58 -0.46
CA ALA A 10 -11.75 18.98 -1.40
C ALA A 10 -11.62 17.45 -1.42
N ILE A 11 -12.75 16.76 -1.57
CA ILE A 11 -12.85 15.32 -1.84
C ILE A 11 -13.59 15.13 -3.16
N TRP A 12 -13.07 14.28 -4.04
CA TRP A 12 -13.81 13.86 -5.23
C TRP A 12 -14.71 12.68 -4.86
N LEU A 13 -16.01 12.76 -5.11
CA LEU A 13 -16.98 11.69 -4.86
C LEU A 13 -18.02 11.69 -5.97
N ASP A 14 -18.12 10.55 -6.67
CA ASP A 14 -19.06 10.28 -7.76
C ASP A 14 -19.08 11.38 -8.84
N GLY A 15 -17.89 11.82 -9.27
CA GLY A 15 -17.73 12.80 -10.35
C GLY A 15 -17.75 14.27 -9.91
N ILE A 16 -17.94 14.55 -8.62
CA ILE A 16 -18.07 15.92 -8.11
C ILE A 16 -17.03 16.17 -7.01
N PHE A 17 -16.45 17.36 -6.96
CA PHE A 17 -15.65 17.82 -5.83
C PHE A 17 -16.55 18.40 -4.74
N HIS A 18 -16.47 17.85 -3.53
CA HIS A 18 -17.23 18.27 -2.36
C HIS A 18 -16.31 18.89 -1.31
N ASP A 19 -16.87 19.75 -0.46
CA ASP A 19 -16.27 20.03 0.85
C ASP A 19 -16.21 18.70 1.65
N PRO A 20 -15.10 18.41 2.36
CA PRO A 20 -14.95 17.17 3.13
C PRO A 20 -16.10 16.88 4.10
N LYS A 21 -16.77 17.90 4.64
CA LYS A 21 -17.92 17.73 5.54
C LYS A 21 -19.19 17.30 4.81
N GLU A 22 -19.26 17.55 3.51
CA GLU A 22 -20.39 17.21 2.65
C GLU A 22 -20.21 15.88 1.92
N ALA A 23 -18.98 15.38 1.82
CA ALA A 23 -18.65 14.06 1.27
C ALA A 23 -19.06 12.90 2.20
N ASN A 24 -20.37 12.71 2.39
CA ASN A 24 -20.95 11.72 3.29
C ASN A 24 -21.64 10.56 2.55
N THR A 25 -21.92 9.48 3.28
CA THR A 25 -22.72 8.35 2.80
C THR A 25 -23.69 7.88 3.90
N SER A 26 -24.73 7.14 3.50
CA SER A 26 -25.70 6.59 4.44
C SER A 26 -25.06 5.60 5.40
N VAL A 27 -25.44 5.62 6.67
CA VAL A 27 -25.09 4.55 7.63
C VAL A 27 -25.64 3.19 7.21
N MET A 28 -26.61 3.17 6.30
CA MET A 28 -27.12 1.96 5.68
C MET A 28 -26.28 1.50 4.49
N SER A 29 -25.16 2.13 4.11
CA SER A 29 -24.34 1.69 2.98
C SER A 29 -23.79 0.28 3.20
N HIS A 30 -23.93 -0.61 2.22
CA HIS A 30 -23.59 -2.04 2.32
C HIS A 30 -22.17 -2.27 2.83
N ALA A 31 -21.22 -1.44 2.40
CA ALA A 31 -19.82 -1.51 2.82
C ALA A 31 -19.61 -1.33 4.33
N ILE A 32 -20.47 -0.56 5.02
CA ILE A 32 -20.39 -0.36 6.47
C ILE A 32 -20.75 -1.66 7.21
N HIS A 33 -21.65 -2.46 6.66
CA HIS A 33 -22.18 -3.66 7.31
C HIS A 33 -21.41 -4.93 6.94
N TYR A 34 -20.90 -5.00 5.71
CA TYR A 34 -20.30 -6.23 5.16
C TYR A 34 -18.88 -6.05 4.61
N GLY A 35 -18.25 -4.88 4.77
CA GLY A 35 -16.87 -4.65 4.35
C GLY A 35 -16.64 -4.67 2.84
N SER A 36 -17.70 -4.53 2.03
CA SER A 36 -17.68 -4.49 0.56
C SER A 36 -17.13 -3.15 0.02
N GLY A 37 -15.87 -2.89 0.35
CA GLY A 37 -15.11 -1.74 -0.13
C GLY A 37 -13.74 -2.17 -0.63
N PHE A 38 -13.21 -1.41 -1.58
CA PHE A 38 -11.91 -1.61 -2.23
C PHE A 38 -11.21 -0.28 -2.26
N PHE A 39 -9.88 -0.26 -2.15
CA PHE A 39 -9.18 1.01 -2.10
C PHE A 39 -7.76 0.89 -2.60
N GLU A 40 -7.15 2.04 -2.83
CA GLU A 40 -5.73 2.16 -3.12
C GLU A 40 -5.01 3.08 -2.16
N GLY A 41 -3.70 2.93 -2.12
CA GLY A 41 -2.81 3.86 -1.44
C GLY A 41 -1.76 4.33 -2.41
N ILE A 42 -1.81 5.60 -2.77
CA ILE A 42 -0.94 6.22 -3.79
C ILE A 42 -0.22 7.39 -3.12
N ARG A 43 0.98 7.74 -3.60
CA ARG A 43 1.68 8.95 -3.15
C ARG A 43 1.97 9.88 -4.31
N ALA A 44 1.80 11.16 -4.04
CA ALA A 44 2.42 12.23 -4.80
C ALA A 44 3.68 12.69 -4.07
N TYR A 45 4.72 12.98 -4.84
CA TYR A 45 6.02 13.46 -4.36
C TYR A 45 6.33 14.80 -5.01
N ALA A 46 6.97 15.68 -4.25
CA ALA A 46 7.53 16.90 -4.78
C ALA A 46 8.72 16.56 -5.68
N THR A 47 8.77 17.16 -6.86
CA THR A 47 9.87 17.00 -7.82
C THR A 47 10.30 18.37 -8.35
N PRO A 48 11.48 18.48 -9.00
CA PRO A 48 11.91 19.73 -9.63
C PRO A 48 10.94 20.30 -10.67
N ASP A 49 10.14 19.44 -11.32
CA ASP A 49 9.21 19.82 -12.38
C ASP A 49 7.75 19.93 -11.89
N GLY A 50 7.55 19.96 -10.56
CA GLY A 50 6.24 20.01 -9.92
C GLY A 50 5.84 18.70 -9.25
N PRO A 51 4.66 18.63 -8.61
CA PRO A 51 4.22 17.42 -7.91
C PRO A 51 3.99 16.28 -8.92
N ALA A 52 4.44 15.07 -8.60
CA ALA A 52 4.24 13.90 -9.45
C ALA A 52 3.65 12.74 -8.65
N ILE A 53 2.63 12.10 -9.23
CA ILE A 53 1.95 10.93 -8.65
C ILE A 53 2.66 9.67 -9.14
N PHE A 54 3.11 8.86 -8.19
CA PHE A 54 3.89 7.66 -8.45
C PHE A 54 3.01 6.47 -8.84
N GLN A 55 3.29 5.85 -9.99
CA GLN A 55 2.62 4.65 -10.52
C GLN A 55 1.09 4.77 -10.54
N LEU A 56 0.58 5.95 -10.91
CA LEU A 56 -0.84 6.30 -10.79
C LEU A 56 -1.74 5.31 -11.54
N THR A 57 -1.44 5.09 -12.83
CA THR A 57 -2.24 4.19 -13.67
C THR A 57 -2.23 2.77 -13.12
N GLU A 58 -1.07 2.27 -12.71
CA GLU A 58 -0.88 0.93 -12.16
C GLU A 58 -1.72 0.72 -10.88
N HIS A 59 -1.76 1.74 -10.03
CA HIS A 59 -2.61 1.76 -8.83
C HIS A 59 -4.09 1.73 -9.21
N ILE A 60 -4.55 2.61 -10.11
CA ILE A 60 -5.95 2.64 -10.54
C ILE A 60 -6.34 1.30 -11.19
N GLU A 61 -5.53 0.74 -12.09
CA GLU A 61 -5.80 -0.58 -12.67
C GLU A 61 -5.91 -1.67 -11.60
N ARG A 62 -5.10 -1.63 -10.53
CA ARG A 62 -5.23 -2.58 -9.42
C ARG A 62 -6.53 -2.39 -8.63
N LEU A 63 -7.03 -1.16 -8.51
CA LEU A 63 -8.37 -0.90 -7.96
C LEU A 63 -9.46 -1.58 -8.79
N PHE A 64 -9.40 -1.47 -10.12
CA PHE A 64 -10.32 -2.16 -11.04
C PHE A 64 -10.21 -3.69 -10.90
N ARG A 65 -8.98 -4.23 -10.88
CA ARG A 65 -8.76 -5.67 -10.66
C ARG A 65 -9.32 -6.14 -9.32
N SER A 66 -9.14 -5.36 -8.26
CA SER A 66 -9.68 -5.66 -6.92
C SER A 66 -11.19 -5.74 -6.92
N CYS A 67 -11.87 -4.82 -7.60
CA CYS A 67 -13.34 -4.83 -7.75
C CYS A 67 -13.81 -6.02 -8.59
N ALA A 68 -13.07 -6.37 -9.65
CA ALA A 68 -13.41 -7.48 -10.55
C ALA A 68 -13.44 -8.85 -9.84
N PHE A 69 -12.56 -9.10 -8.87
CA PHE A 69 -12.59 -10.32 -8.03
C PHE A 69 -13.93 -10.53 -7.31
N TYR A 70 -14.68 -9.45 -7.06
CA TYR A 70 -15.96 -9.47 -6.35
C TYR A 70 -17.14 -9.10 -7.25
N HIS A 71 -16.96 -9.12 -8.57
CA HIS A 71 -17.99 -8.77 -9.55
C HIS A 71 -18.57 -7.35 -9.37
N VAL A 72 -17.75 -6.42 -8.89
CA VAL A 72 -18.12 -5.00 -8.77
C VAL A 72 -17.63 -4.26 -10.01
N THR A 73 -18.56 -3.63 -10.72
CA THR A 73 -18.26 -2.77 -11.87
C THR A 73 -18.12 -1.32 -11.40
N ILE A 74 -16.95 -0.74 -11.62
CA ILE A 74 -16.71 0.69 -11.40
C ILE A 74 -17.39 1.47 -12.53
N PRO A 75 -18.21 2.50 -12.24
CA PRO A 75 -18.94 3.28 -13.25
C PRO A 75 -18.10 4.37 -13.92
N TYR A 76 -16.78 4.16 -14.03
CA TYR A 76 -15.79 5.06 -14.62
C TYR A 76 -14.75 4.25 -15.38
N THR A 77 -14.00 4.87 -16.29
CA THR A 77 -12.81 4.28 -16.91
C THR A 77 -11.57 4.49 -16.04
N VAL A 78 -10.49 3.78 -16.37
CA VAL A 78 -9.17 3.98 -15.72
C VAL A 78 -8.71 5.41 -15.95
N GLU A 79 -8.84 5.91 -17.18
CA GLU A 79 -8.42 7.26 -17.58
C GLU A 79 -9.19 8.35 -16.83
N GLU A 80 -10.51 8.17 -16.64
CA GLU A 80 -11.33 9.10 -15.87
C GLU A 80 -10.89 9.18 -14.40
N LEU A 81 -10.58 8.04 -13.76
CA LEU A 81 -10.12 8.04 -12.38
C LEU A 81 -8.66 8.52 -12.23
N VAL A 82 -7.80 8.28 -13.23
CA VAL A 82 -6.46 8.87 -13.31
C VAL A 82 -6.59 10.39 -13.35
N GLN A 83 -7.41 10.93 -14.25
CA GLN A 83 -7.60 12.39 -14.37
C GLN A 83 -8.23 12.98 -13.11
N ALA A 84 -9.27 12.36 -12.56
CA ALA A 84 -9.89 12.82 -11.31
C ALA A 84 -8.89 12.85 -10.14
N THR A 85 -7.94 11.91 -10.11
CA THR A 85 -6.87 11.89 -9.11
C THR A 85 -5.91 13.06 -9.30
N ILE A 86 -5.48 13.34 -10.53
CA ILE A 86 -4.62 14.49 -10.86
C ILE A 86 -5.31 15.80 -10.46
N ASP A 87 -6.57 15.97 -10.89
CA ASP A 87 -7.35 17.17 -10.64
C ASP A 87 -7.57 17.40 -9.13
N LEU A 88 -7.79 16.32 -8.36
CA LEU A 88 -7.92 16.41 -6.91
C LEU A 88 -6.65 16.91 -6.24
N VAL A 89 -5.49 16.38 -6.63
CA VAL A 89 -4.20 16.81 -6.06
C VAL A 89 -3.93 18.27 -6.43
N ALA A 90 -4.17 18.65 -7.69
CA ALA A 90 -4.04 20.03 -8.15
C ALA A 90 -4.97 20.98 -7.39
N LYS A 91 -6.25 20.61 -7.21
CA LYS A 91 -7.26 21.42 -6.51
C LYS A 91 -6.91 21.65 -5.04
N ASN A 92 -6.32 20.66 -4.38
CA ASN A 92 -5.88 20.77 -2.99
C ASN A 92 -4.50 21.43 -2.82
N GLY A 93 -3.77 21.67 -3.92
CA GLY A 93 -2.50 22.39 -3.90
C GLY A 93 -1.35 21.66 -3.20
N PHE A 94 -1.41 20.33 -3.06
CA PHE A 94 -0.37 19.58 -2.38
C PHE A 94 0.86 19.34 -3.26
N GLU A 95 2.05 19.64 -2.74
CA GLU A 95 3.31 19.24 -3.38
C GLU A 95 3.70 17.80 -3.10
N SER A 96 3.31 17.28 -1.94
CA SER A 96 3.48 15.89 -1.55
C SER A 96 2.28 15.47 -0.71
N CYS A 97 1.65 14.35 -1.06
CA CYS A 97 0.50 13.85 -0.32
C CYS A 97 0.35 12.36 -0.46
N TYR A 98 -0.44 11.77 0.44
CA TYR A 98 -1.00 10.45 0.26
C TYR A 98 -2.41 10.59 -0.32
N ILE A 99 -2.74 9.71 -1.26
CA ILE A 99 -3.99 9.69 -1.98
C ILE A 99 -4.67 8.35 -1.75
N ARG A 100 -5.98 8.39 -1.49
CA ARG A 100 -6.83 7.25 -1.19
C ARG A 100 -8.04 7.24 -2.14
N PRO A 101 -7.91 6.62 -3.32
CA PRO A 101 -9.06 6.17 -4.07
C PRO A 101 -9.77 5.05 -3.30
N PHE A 102 -11.09 5.06 -3.28
CA PHE A 102 -11.91 4.04 -2.66
C PHE A 102 -13.21 3.81 -3.43
N VAL A 103 -13.59 2.55 -3.59
CA VAL A 103 -14.84 2.09 -4.19
C VAL A 103 -15.62 1.37 -3.12
N PHE A 104 -16.92 1.63 -2.99
CA PHE A 104 -17.73 0.95 -2.01
C PHE A 104 -19.18 0.77 -2.45
N LEU A 105 -19.81 -0.31 -1.98
CA LEU A 105 -21.23 -0.56 -2.24
C LEU A 105 -22.10 0.24 -1.27
N GLY A 106 -23.03 1.02 -1.83
CA GLY A 106 -23.95 1.91 -1.13
C GLY A 106 -25.31 1.29 -0.83
N THR A 107 -26.39 1.90 -1.35
CA THR A 107 -27.79 1.51 -1.11
C THR A 107 -28.59 1.55 -2.42
N PRO A 108 -29.77 0.90 -2.51
CA PRO A 108 -30.37 0.00 -1.54
C PRO A 108 -29.78 -1.41 -1.56
N TRP A 109 -29.95 -2.14 -0.46
CA TRP A 109 -29.69 -3.58 -0.39
C TRP A 109 -30.58 -4.21 0.67
N GLN A 110 -30.88 -5.50 0.50
CA GLN A 110 -31.66 -6.31 1.43
C GLN A 110 -31.04 -7.70 1.68
N ALA A 111 -29.97 -8.02 0.97
CA ALA A 111 -29.31 -9.32 1.00
C ALA A 111 -27.79 -9.14 1.07
N LEU A 112 -27.09 -10.19 1.51
CA LEU A 112 -25.63 -10.21 1.64
C LEU A 112 -24.89 -9.96 0.31
N MET A 113 -25.47 -10.44 -0.80
CA MET A 113 -24.98 -10.13 -2.15
C MET A 113 -25.88 -9.07 -2.76
N ALA A 114 -25.43 -7.82 -2.68
CA ALA A 114 -26.16 -6.69 -3.23
C ALA A 114 -25.87 -6.52 -4.73
N LYS A 115 -26.76 -7.05 -5.59
CA LYS A 115 -26.62 -6.96 -7.05
C LYS A 115 -27.07 -5.60 -7.62
N ASP A 116 -28.12 -5.03 -7.03
CA ASP A 116 -28.76 -3.80 -7.51
C ASP A 116 -28.52 -2.63 -6.55
N THR A 117 -27.30 -2.52 -6.03
CA THR A 117 -26.88 -1.42 -5.15
C THR A 117 -26.04 -0.42 -5.91
N THR A 118 -26.03 0.83 -5.44
CA THR A 118 -25.09 1.84 -5.95
C THR A 118 -23.65 1.41 -5.69
N VAL A 119 -22.78 1.67 -6.66
CA VAL A 119 -21.32 1.63 -6.51
C VAL A 119 -20.84 3.06 -6.46
N HIS A 120 -20.30 3.46 -5.31
CA HIS A 120 -19.74 4.80 -5.12
C HIS A 120 -18.23 4.76 -5.30
N VAL A 121 -17.67 5.84 -5.84
CA VAL A 121 -16.22 6.00 -6.01
C VAL A 121 -15.82 7.35 -5.45
N GLY A 122 -14.89 7.34 -4.50
CA GLY A 122 -14.33 8.55 -3.93
C GLY A 122 -12.80 8.56 -4.01
N ILE A 123 -12.23 9.75 -4.01
CA ILE A 123 -10.80 10.00 -3.97
C ILE A 123 -10.56 11.12 -2.96
N SER A 124 -9.69 10.86 -2.00
CA SER A 124 -9.27 11.83 -0.98
C SER A 124 -7.75 11.91 -0.94
N CYS A 125 -7.21 13.03 -0.45
CA CYS A 125 -5.78 13.18 -0.23
C CYS A 125 -5.48 13.98 1.04
N TRP A 126 -4.30 13.76 1.61
CA TRP A 126 -3.81 14.44 2.81
C TRP A 126 -2.28 14.38 2.89
N GLU A 127 -1.68 15.25 3.67
CA GLU A 127 -0.24 15.19 3.94
C GLU A 127 0.12 13.94 4.73
N LEU A 128 1.11 13.19 4.27
CA LEU A 128 1.63 12.03 4.98
C LEU A 128 3.10 12.27 5.31
N GLY A 129 3.39 12.36 6.61
CA GLY A 129 4.76 12.38 7.13
C GLY A 129 5.46 11.03 6.99
N GLU A 130 6.72 10.95 7.40
CA GLU A 130 7.47 9.69 7.38
C GLU A 130 6.82 8.64 8.29
N TYR A 131 6.63 7.43 7.74
CA TYR A 131 5.88 6.35 8.40
C TYR A 131 6.69 5.66 9.51
N PHE A 132 8.02 5.55 9.34
CA PHE A 132 8.93 5.04 10.35
C PHE A 132 10.31 5.73 10.26
N ASP A 133 10.65 6.57 11.24
CA ASP A 133 12.03 7.01 11.47
C ASP A 133 12.60 6.25 12.67
N LYS A 134 13.23 5.09 12.41
CA LYS A 134 13.88 4.26 13.43
C LYS A 134 15.27 3.88 12.98
N GLY A 135 16.26 4.62 13.46
CA GLY A 135 17.67 4.50 13.07
C GLY A 135 18.28 3.08 13.02
N THR A 136 17.75 2.10 13.76
CA THR A 136 18.23 0.69 13.74
C THR A 136 17.25 -0.28 13.07
N GLY A 137 16.27 0.23 12.32
CA GLY A 137 15.15 -0.55 11.82
C GLY A 137 14.06 -0.78 12.88
N ILE A 138 12.89 -1.20 12.43
CA ILE A 138 11.74 -1.50 13.30
C ILE A 138 11.93 -2.85 14.00
N ARG A 139 11.25 -3.04 15.13
CA ARG A 139 11.17 -4.33 15.83
C ARG A 139 9.90 -5.05 15.41
N ALA A 140 10.01 -6.22 14.79
CA ALA A 140 8.86 -7.00 14.36
C ALA A 140 8.69 -8.29 15.18
N LYS A 141 7.49 -8.86 15.16
CA LYS A 141 7.26 -10.22 15.66
C LYS A 141 6.52 -11.07 14.63
N VAL A 142 6.74 -12.37 14.66
CA VAL A 142 5.89 -13.32 13.93
C VAL A 142 4.58 -13.45 14.71
N ALA A 143 3.48 -13.07 14.08
CA ALA A 143 2.16 -13.05 14.71
C ALA A 143 1.58 -14.46 14.91
N SER A 144 0.70 -14.60 15.91
CA SER A 144 -0.04 -15.85 16.15
C SER A 144 -1.20 -16.00 15.16
N TYR A 145 -1.78 -14.90 14.69
CA TYR A 145 -2.75 -14.91 13.60
C TYR A 145 -2.08 -15.26 12.27
N ARG A 146 -2.77 -16.03 11.43
CA ARG A 146 -2.37 -16.29 10.04
C ARG A 146 -2.88 -15.22 9.10
N ARG A 147 -2.17 -15.00 8.00
CA ARG A 147 -2.69 -14.23 6.87
C ARG A 147 -3.87 -14.99 6.29
N VAL A 148 -4.92 -14.27 5.90
CA VAL A 148 -6.07 -14.88 5.21
C VAL A 148 -5.58 -15.58 3.95
N SER A 149 -5.95 -16.85 3.76
CA SER A 149 -5.58 -17.58 2.56
C SER A 149 -6.29 -17.00 1.34
N SER A 150 -5.58 -16.94 0.21
CA SER A 150 -6.18 -16.63 -1.10
C SER A 150 -7.34 -17.56 -1.50
N THR A 151 -7.45 -18.74 -0.86
CA THR A 151 -8.59 -19.67 -1.05
C THR A 151 -9.84 -19.30 -0.24
N MET A 152 -9.70 -18.42 0.75
CA MET A 152 -10.80 -17.93 1.61
C MET A 152 -11.28 -16.55 1.16
N MET A 153 -10.35 -15.63 0.93
CA MET A 153 -10.61 -14.32 0.34
C MET A 153 -9.47 -13.99 -0.64
N PRO A 154 -9.77 -13.41 -1.82
CA PRO A 154 -8.74 -13.06 -2.80
C PRO A 154 -7.78 -12.02 -2.22
N MET A 155 -6.59 -12.44 -1.81
CA MET A 155 -5.54 -11.54 -1.29
C MET A 155 -4.94 -10.64 -2.37
N GLN A 156 -5.18 -10.97 -3.64
CA GLN A 156 -4.85 -10.10 -4.77
C GLN A 156 -5.83 -8.92 -4.94
N ALA A 157 -6.95 -8.92 -4.22
CA ALA A 157 -7.83 -7.78 -4.11
C ALA A 157 -7.47 -6.94 -2.88
N LYS A 158 -7.25 -5.63 -3.07
CA LYS A 158 -7.03 -4.69 -1.98
C LYS A 158 -8.38 -4.26 -1.35
N ALA A 159 -9.04 -5.22 -0.72
CA ALA A 159 -10.35 -5.07 -0.12
C ALA A 159 -10.29 -4.63 1.34
N ALA A 160 -11.21 -3.77 1.77
CA ALA A 160 -11.34 -3.29 3.14
C ALA A 160 -11.53 -4.43 4.15
N ALA A 161 -12.31 -5.47 3.79
CA ALA A 161 -12.51 -6.65 4.64
C ALA A 161 -11.20 -7.37 5.02
N ASN A 162 -10.21 -7.42 4.12
CA ASN A 162 -8.92 -8.06 4.39
C ASN A 162 -8.16 -7.35 5.52
N TYR A 163 -8.40 -6.05 5.74
CA TYR A 163 -7.71 -5.26 6.75
C TYR A 163 -8.15 -5.56 8.17
N MET A 164 -9.26 -6.27 8.40
CA MET A 164 -9.60 -6.78 9.73
C MET A 164 -8.55 -7.79 10.22
N ASN A 165 -8.04 -8.64 9.34
CA ASN A 165 -6.92 -9.53 9.65
C ASN A 165 -5.63 -8.73 9.90
N SER A 166 -5.34 -7.73 9.08
CA SER A 166 -4.19 -6.83 9.29
C SER A 166 -4.25 -6.08 10.63
N GLN A 167 -5.43 -5.66 11.08
CA GLN A 167 -5.61 -5.02 12.39
C GLN A 167 -5.33 -5.99 13.54
N LEU A 168 -5.75 -7.25 13.45
CA LEU A 168 -5.44 -8.26 14.46
C LEU A 168 -3.93 -8.53 14.55
N LEU A 169 -3.27 -8.66 13.40
CA LEU A 169 -1.82 -8.83 13.29
C LEU A 169 -1.09 -7.64 13.94
N LYS A 170 -1.33 -6.42 13.45
CA LYS A 170 -0.69 -5.20 13.96
C LYS A 170 -0.98 -4.99 15.44
N GLY A 171 -2.24 -5.16 15.85
CA GLY A 171 -2.66 -4.97 17.23
C GLY A 171 -2.02 -5.96 18.20
N GLU A 172 -1.77 -7.20 17.77
CA GLU A 172 -0.97 -8.16 18.55
C GLU A 172 0.46 -7.67 18.76
N ALA A 173 1.15 -7.30 17.67
CA ALA A 173 2.53 -6.79 17.76
C ALA A 173 2.64 -5.59 18.69
N LEU A 174 1.75 -4.60 18.55
CA LEU A 174 1.75 -3.40 19.39
C LEU A 174 1.52 -3.72 20.87
N ARG A 175 0.60 -4.65 21.20
CA ARG A 175 0.37 -5.07 22.60
C ARG A 175 1.58 -5.75 23.21
N ASP A 176 2.37 -6.44 22.40
CA ASP A 176 3.56 -7.15 22.84
C ASP A 176 4.83 -6.27 22.79
N GLY A 177 4.70 -4.97 22.47
CA GLY A 177 5.82 -4.02 22.47
C GLY A 177 6.70 -4.08 21.22
N PHE A 178 6.17 -4.63 20.13
CA PHE A 178 6.78 -4.59 18.79
C PHE A 178 6.12 -3.51 17.93
N ASP A 179 6.84 -3.10 16.90
CA ASP A 179 6.39 -2.09 15.96
C ASP A 179 5.49 -2.67 14.88
N GLU A 180 5.74 -3.90 14.44
CA GLU A 180 5.05 -4.53 13.31
C GLU A 180 4.92 -6.04 13.49
N ALA A 181 3.92 -6.61 12.81
CA ALA A 181 3.68 -8.04 12.73
C ALA A 181 4.09 -8.58 11.38
N ILE A 182 4.77 -9.73 11.37
CA ILE A 182 5.01 -10.58 10.20
C ILE A 182 3.99 -11.73 10.27
N ALA A 183 3.18 -11.86 9.23
CA ALA A 183 2.20 -12.94 9.12
C ALA A 183 2.79 -14.15 8.39
N LEU A 184 2.36 -15.33 8.80
CA LEU A 184 2.58 -16.56 8.03
C LEU A 184 1.30 -16.93 7.28
N ASP A 185 1.46 -17.64 6.17
CA ASP A 185 0.35 -18.27 5.45
C ASP A 185 -0.18 -19.51 6.21
N MET A 186 -1.18 -20.19 5.63
CA MET A 186 -1.77 -21.39 6.23
C MET A 186 -0.82 -22.60 6.29
N ASN A 187 0.24 -22.60 5.50
CA ASN A 187 1.24 -23.66 5.44
C ASN A 187 2.43 -23.38 6.39
N GLY A 188 2.47 -22.20 7.01
CA GLY A 188 3.56 -21.77 7.89
C GLY A 188 4.72 -21.10 7.15
N ASN A 189 4.59 -20.81 5.86
CA ASN A 189 5.54 -19.98 5.13
C ASN A 189 5.33 -18.51 5.47
N VAL A 190 6.38 -17.71 5.35
CA VAL A 190 6.28 -16.26 5.47
C VAL A 190 5.38 -15.72 4.36
N SER A 191 4.43 -14.88 4.75
CA SER A 191 3.53 -14.18 3.84
C SER A 191 4.01 -12.73 3.70
N GLU A 192 3.51 -11.82 4.52
CA GLU A 192 3.86 -10.39 4.48
C GLU A 192 3.68 -9.78 5.87
N ALA A 193 4.10 -8.53 6.05
CA ALA A 193 3.77 -7.78 7.26
C ALA A 193 2.28 -7.38 7.29
N SER A 194 1.80 -6.76 8.36
CA SER A 194 0.36 -6.41 8.47
C SER A 194 -0.18 -5.64 7.26
N VAL A 195 0.59 -4.70 6.71
CA VAL A 195 0.21 -3.85 5.57
C VAL A 195 1.36 -3.56 4.58
N ALA A 196 2.42 -4.38 4.57
CA ALA A 196 3.60 -4.19 3.72
C ALA A 196 4.20 -5.55 3.29
N ASN A 197 4.74 -5.63 2.07
CA ASN A 197 5.42 -6.83 1.58
C ASN A 197 6.77 -7.01 2.28
N LEU A 198 7.27 -8.24 2.37
CA LEU A 198 8.54 -8.56 3.02
C LEU A 198 9.61 -8.97 2.01
N PHE A 199 10.83 -8.51 2.24
CA PHE A 199 12.04 -8.93 1.55
C PHE A 199 13.10 -9.40 2.57
N MET A 200 13.90 -10.37 2.16
CA MET A 200 14.96 -10.97 2.95
C MET A 200 16.22 -11.08 2.09
N LEU A 201 17.31 -10.44 2.52
CA LEU A 201 18.63 -10.64 1.92
C LEU A 201 19.29 -11.85 2.57
N LYS A 202 19.81 -12.76 1.75
CA LYS A 202 20.68 -13.84 2.23
C LYS A 202 21.74 -14.21 1.21
N ASN A 203 23.00 -14.23 1.63
CA ASN A 203 24.18 -14.57 0.82
C ASN A 203 24.22 -13.81 -0.51
N GLY A 204 23.91 -12.51 -0.49
CA GLY A 204 23.90 -11.64 -1.68
C GLY A 204 22.69 -11.81 -2.60
N THR A 205 21.69 -12.62 -2.25
CA THR A 205 20.44 -12.78 -3.01
C THR A 205 19.28 -12.19 -2.22
N ILE A 206 18.42 -11.41 -2.88
CA ILE A 206 17.20 -10.87 -2.31
C ILE A 206 16.06 -11.85 -2.58
N TYR A 207 15.39 -12.28 -1.52
CA TYR A 207 14.23 -13.16 -1.56
C TYR A 207 12.97 -12.39 -1.15
N THR A 208 11.86 -12.71 -1.77
CA THR A 208 10.53 -12.26 -1.33
C THR A 208 9.53 -13.40 -1.47
N PRO A 209 8.52 -13.51 -0.59
CA PRO A 209 7.47 -14.51 -0.72
C PRO A 209 6.79 -14.43 -2.09
N SER A 210 6.53 -15.59 -2.70
CA SER A 210 5.76 -15.70 -3.93
C SER A 210 4.28 -15.37 -3.71
N LEU A 211 3.57 -15.00 -4.78
CA LEU A 211 2.17 -14.52 -4.68
C LEU A 211 1.19 -15.56 -4.13
N ASP A 212 1.52 -16.85 -4.21
CA ASP A 212 0.74 -17.96 -3.63
C ASP A 212 0.87 -18.07 -2.10
N CYS A 213 1.83 -17.36 -1.47
CA CYS A 213 1.93 -17.19 0.00
C CYS A 213 0.89 -16.21 0.57
N SER A 214 -0.21 -15.95 -0.14
CA SER A 214 -1.29 -15.04 0.30
C SER A 214 -0.84 -13.61 0.56
N VAL A 215 0.15 -13.14 -0.22
CA VAL A 215 0.62 -11.75 -0.21
C VAL A 215 -0.15 -10.91 -1.23
N LEU A 216 -0.25 -9.60 -0.99
CA LEU A 216 -0.73 -8.68 -2.00
C LEU A 216 0.37 -8.47 -3.05
N ASP A 217 0.01 -8.49 -4.35
CA ASP A 217 0.92 -8.06 -5.42
C ASP A 217 1.15 -6.54 -5.36
N GLY A 218 2.14 -6.15 -4.55
CA GLY A 218 2.47 -4.77 -4.22
C GLY A 218 3.16 -4.02 -5.36
N ILE A 219 2.69 -2.83 -5.69
CA ILE A 219 3.34 -1.97 -6.69
C ILE A 219 4.74 -1.55 -6.21
N THR A 220 4.90 -1.14 -4.94
CA THR A 220 6.22 -0.87 -4.36
C THR A 220 7.10 -2.12 -4.38
N ARG A 221 6.55 -3.32 -4.10
CA ARG A 221 7.28 -4.59 -4.22
C ARG A 221 7.85 -4.78 -5.63
N GLN A 222 7.02 -4.64 -6.67
CA GLN A 222 7.46 -4.76 -8.07
C GLN A 222 8.55 -3.72 -8.42
N VAL A 223 8.39 -2.48 -7.96
CA VAL A 223 9.39 -1.42 -8.15
C VAL A 223 10.71 -1.77 -7.49
N ILE A 224 10.70 -2.23 -6.22
CA ILE A 224 11.94 -2.60 -5.52
C ILE A 224 12.61 -3.80 -6.17
N MET A 225 11.84 -4.79 -6.65
CA MET A 225 12.42 -5.90 -7.42
C MET A 225 13.13 -5.39 -8.68
N ARG A 226 12.52 -4.44 -9.40
CA ARG A 226 13.12 -3.85 -10.59
C ARG A 226 14.38 -3.05 -10.26
N LEU A 227 14.32 -2.17 -9.26
CA LEU A 227 15.46 -1.37 -8.80
C LEU A 227 16.63 -2.25 -8.37
N ALA A 228 16.36 -3.31 -7.60
CA ALA A 228 17.38 -4.25 -7.16
C ALA A 228 18.04 -4.99 -8.34
N GLN A 229 17.25 -5.43 -9.32
CA GLN A 229 17.77 -6.07 -10.53
C GLN A 229 18.64 -5.10 -11.36
N ASP A 230 18.24 -3.84 -11.48
CA ASP A 230 19.01 -2.81 -12.19
C ASP A 230 20.34 -2.51 -11.46
N GLN A 231 20.42 -2.69 -10.13
CA GLN A 231 21.66 -2.63 -9.34
C GLN A 231 22.48 -3.94 -9.36
N GLY A 232 22.01 -4.97 -10.07
CA GLY A 232 22.72 -6.24 -10.23
C GLY A 232 22.46 -7.27 -9.13
N TYR A 233 21.49 -7.06 -8.24
CA TYR A 233 21.08 -8.06 -7.27
C TYR A 233 20.27 -9.19 -7.94
N ALA A 234 20.54 -10.43 -7.54
CA ALA A 234 19.63 -11.53 -7.83
C ALA A 234 18.37 -11.40 -6.96
N VAL A 235 17.20 -11.42 -7.59
CA VAL A 235 15.91 -11.34 -6.91
C VAL A 235 15.13 -12.62 -7.19
N VAL A 236 14.74 -13.35 -6.14
CA VAL A 236 14.08 -14.64 -6.22
C VAL A 236 12.78 -14.64 -5.44
N GLU A 237 11.68 -14.88 -6.15
CA GLU A 237 10.37 -15.14 -5.54
C GLU A 237 10.28 -16.62 -5.16
N ARG A 238 10.07 -16.92 -3.88
CA ARG A 238 9.92 -18.31 -3.39
C ARG A 238 9.20 -18.38 -2.06
N HIS A 239 8.84 -19.59 -1.64
CA HIS A 239 8.46 -19.84 -0.24
C HIS A 239 9.66 -19.58 0.68
N ILE A 240 9.41 -18.90 1.79
CA ILE A 240 10.40 -18.58 2.83
C ILE A 240 9.92 -19.20 4.13
N GLY A 241 10.76 -20.02 4.76
CA GLY A 241 10.51 -20.58 6.08
C GLY A 241 10.60 -19.51 7.17
N ARG A 242 9.84 -19.69 8.26
CA ARG A 242 9.89 -18.77 9.41
C ARG A 242 11.30 -18.65 9.99
N ASP A 243 12.00 -19.76 10.09
CA ASP A 243 13.34 -19.86 10.66
C ASP A 243 14.41 -19.15 9.82
N GLU A 244 14.22 -19.06 8.50
CA GLU A 244 15.09 -18.31 7.61
C GLU A 244 15.16 -16.83 7.99
N LEU A 245 14.08 -16.25 8.51
CA LEU A 245 14.04 -14.86 8.95
C LEU A 245 15.10 -14.57 10.04
N TYR A 246 15.33 -15.52 10.94
CA TYR A 246 16.23 -15.31 12.09
C TYR A 246 17.71 -15.36 11.72
N VAL A 247 18.03 -15.90 10.55
CA VAL A 247 19.39 -16.04 10.04
C VAL A 247 19.62 -15.21 8.78
N ALA A 248 18.69 -14.34 8.43
CA ALA A 248 18.83 -13.41 7.31
C ALA A 248 19.99 -12.43 7.52
N ASP A 249 20.55 -11.93 6.43
CA ASP A 249 21.60 -10.91 6.48
C ASP A 249 20.98 -9.51 6.63
N GLU A 250 19.83 -9.27 5.98
CA GLU A 250 18.97 -8.09 6.17
C GLU A 250 17.50 -8.46 5.91
N ILE A 251 16.57 -7.75 6.55
CA ILE A 251 15.13 -7.85 6.26
C ILE A 251 14.58 -6.44 6.14
N PHE A 252 13.71 -6.23 5.16
CA PHE A 252 13.00 -4.96 5.00
C PHE A 252 11.58 -5.17 4.48
N LEU A 253 10.74 -4.19 4.75
CA LEU A 253 9.35 -4.14 4.34
C LEU A 253 9.16 -3.09 3.25
N THR A 254 8.21 -3.31 2.34
CA THR A 254 7.88 -2.33 1.30
C THR A 254 6.39 -2.07 1.17
N GLY A 255 6.03 -0.82 0.90
CA GLY A 255 4.65 -0.42 0.61
C GLY A 255 4.53 1.08 0.42
N THR A 256 3.43 1.55 -0.18
CA THR A 256 3.29 2.97 -0.55
C THR A 256 3.47 3.94 0.62
N ALA A 257 2.94 3.60 1.80
CA ALA A 257 3.12 4.42 3.00
C ALA A 257 4.47 4.19 3.69
N ALA A 258 4.93 2.95 3.76
CA ALA A 258 6.16 2.56 4.45
C ALA A 258 7.44 2.80 3.64
N GLU A 259 7.31 3.11 2.35
CA GLU A 259 8.40 3.13 1.36
C GLU A 259 9.22 1.84 1.44
N ILE A 260 10.45 1.93 1.94
CA ILE A 260 11.25 0.82 2.41
C ILE A 260 11.53 1.03 3.90
N THR A 261 11.22 0.04 4.72
CA THR A 261 11.45 0.08 6.17
C THR A 261 12.29 -1.13 6.58
N SER A 262 13.50 -0.91 7.09
CA SER A 262 14.35 -1.99 7.60
C SER A 262 13.79 -2.61 8.88
N VAL A 263 14.01 -3.92 9.05
CA VAL A 263 13.61 -4.71 10.22
C VAL A 263 14.87 -5.18 10.94
N GLY A 264 15.18 -4.57 12.09
CA GLY A 264 16.40 -4.86 12.83
C GLY A 264 16.28 -6.02 13.82
N GLU A 265 15.06 -6.38 14.22
CA GLU A 265 14.78 -7.43 15.20
C GLU A 265 13.49 -8.18 14.84
N ILE A 266 13.49 -9.50 14.96
CA ILE A 266 12.29 -10.35 14.86
C ILE A 266 12.23 -11.28 16.08
N ASP A 267 11.11 -11.28 16.80
CA ASP A 267 10.89 -12.16 17.98
C ASP A 267 12.03 -12.07 19.02
N HIS A 268 12.53 -10.86 19.29
CA HIS A 268 13.67 -10.59 20.17
C HIS A 268 15.04 -11.09 19.67
N ILE A 269 15.13 -11.51 18.41
CA ILE A 269 16.38 -11.89 17.75
C ILE A 269 16.81 -10.73 16.86
N VAL A 270 17.99 -10.17 17.16
CA VAL A 270 18.59 -9.11 16.33
C VAL A 270 19.07 -9.72 15.02
N ILE A 271 18.65 -9.14 13.89
CA ILE A 271 19.00 -9.60 12.56
C ILE A 271 20.36 -9.02 12.18
N ASN A 272 21.39 -9.87 12.13
CA ASN A 272 22.75 -9.53 11.68
C ASN A 272 23.28 -8.19 12.24
N GLY A 273 23.13 -7.98 13.55
CA GLY A 273 23.58 -6.76 14.23
C GLY A 273 22.80 -5.48 13.89
N GLY A 274 21.62 -5.59 13.26
CA GLY A 274 20.82 -4.46 12.79
C GLY A 274 21.32 -3.87 11.46
N THR A 275 22.06 -4.64 10.68
CA THR A 275 22.55 -4.21 9.35
C THR A 275 21.39 -3.86 8.43
N ARG A 276 21.55 -2.77 7.66
CA ARG A 276 20.52 -2.25 6.75
C ARG A 276 21.09 -1.62 5.46
N ALA A 277 22.30 -2.03 5.06
CA ALA A 277 23.03 -1.35 3.99
C ALA A 277 22.30 -1.48 2.64
N VAL A 278 21.78 -2.67 2.33
CA VAL A 278 21.01 -2.90 1.09
C VAL A 278 19.64 -2.24 1.17
N ALA A 279 19.00 -2.28 2.34
CA ALA A 279 17.72 -1.59 2.53
C ALA A 279 17.87 -0.06 2.34
N ASP A 280 18.91 0.55 2.91
CA ASP A 280 19.20 1.99 2.79
C ASP A 280 19.57 2.36 1.34
N GLU A 281 20.41 1.55 0.67
CA GLU A 281 20.76 1.74 -0.75
C GLU A 281 19.52 1.75 -1.64
N LEU A 282 18.64 0.76 -1.48
CA LEU A 282 17.40 0.66 -2.25
C LEU A 282 16.41 1.78 -1.90
N LEU A 283 16.39 2.24 -0.65
CA LEU A 283 15.54 3.35 -0.21
C LEU A 283 15.98 4.65 -0.87
N ASP A 284 17.28 4.93 -0.86
CA ASP A 284 17.86 6.11 -1.51
C ASP A 284 17.58 6.10 -3.02
N LEU A 285 17.75 4.94 -3.66
CA LEU A 285 17.44 4.78 -5.08
C LEU A 285 15.94 4.95 -5.38
N TYR A 286 15.08 4.37 -4.55
CA TYR A 286 13.63 4.56 -4.64
C TYR A 286 13.25 6.03 -4.51
N ARG A 287 13.79 6.73 -3.50
CA ARG A 287 13.53 8.16 -3.26
C ARG A 287 14.00 9.04 -4.41
N GLN A 288 15.15 8.74 -5.01
CA GLN A 288 15.61 9.43 -6.23
C GLN A 288 14.68 9.18 -7.42
N ALA A 289 14.19 7.93 -7.60
CA ALA A 289 13.26 7.60 -8.67
C ALA A 289 11.92 8.33 -8.51
N VAL A 290 11.31 8.29 -7.33
CA VAL A 290 9.97 8.89 -7.10
C VAL A 290 9.99 10.42 -7.06
N SER A 291 11.15 11.04 -6.83
CA SER A 291 11.33 12.49 -6.87
C SER A 291 11.82 13.02 -8.23
N GLY A 292 11.83 12.17 -9.27
CA GLY A 292 12.15 12.59 -10.64
C GLY A 292 13.65 12.80 -10.91
N GLN A 293 14.54 12.36 -10.02
CA GLN A 293 15.98 12.55 -10.19
C GLN A 293 16.63 11.52 -11.14
N LEU A 294 15.90 10.46 -11.49
CA LEU A 294 16.39 9.35 -12.33
C LEU A 294 15.57 9.26 -13.64
N PRO A 295 16.07 9.84 -14.76
CA PRO A 295 15.32 9.91 -16.01
C PRO A 295 14.90 8.56 -16.58
N GLN A 296 15.65 7.49 -16.31
CA GLN A 296 15.32 6.13 -16.75
C GLN A 296 14.02 5.59 -16.13
N TYR A 297 13.55 6.20 -15.04
CA TYR A 297 12.31 5.84 -14.34
C TYR A 297 11.20 6.88 -14.51
N ALA A 298 11.37 7.86 -15.41
CA ALA A 298 10.41 8.94 -15.61
C ALA A 298 9.00 8.46 -15.96
N SER A 299 8.86 7.28 -16.57
CA SER A 299 7.54 6.69 -16.90
C SER A 299 6.72 6.30 -15.66
N TRP A 300 7.33 6.20 -14.48
CA TRP A 300 6.60 5.93 -13.23
C TRP A 300 5.91 7.17 -12.67
N LEU A 301 6.17 8.35 -13.24
CA LEU A 301 5.73 9.64 -12.71
C LEU A 301 4.65 10.23 -13.60
N THR A 302 3.47 10.43 -13.02
CA THR A 302 2.39 11.22 -13.63
C THR A 302 2.37 12.60 -13.00
N TYR A 303 2.81 13.61 -13.75
CA TYR A 303 2.89 14.99 -13.26
C TYR A 303 1.52 15.60 -13.05
N VAL A 304 1.37 16.32 -11.94
CA VAL A 304 0.16 17.07 -11.60
C VAL A 304 0.19 18.39 -12.36
N THR A 305 -0.62 18.51 -13.39
CA THR A 305 -0.81 19.77 -14.10
C THR A 305 -1.65 20.73 -13.23
N PRO A 306 -1.25 22.00 -13.10
CA PRO A 306 -2.07 22.99 -12.39
C PRO A 306 -3.47 23.05 -12.99
N ALA A 307 -4.50 23.14 -12.15
CA ALA A 307 -5.85 23.39 -12.62
C ALA A 307 -5.85 24.73 -13.40
N ILE A 308 -6.42 24.72 -14.61
CA ILE A 308 -6.66 25.98 -15.34
C ILE A 308 -7.67 26.76 -14.49
N ALA A 309 -7.27 27.93 -14.00
CA ALA A 309 -8.18 28.79 -13.23
C ALA A 309 -9.39 29.16 -14.11
N GLU A 310 -10.59 28.79 -13.66
CA GLU A 310 -11.86 29.28 -14.22
C GLU A 310 -12.12 30.74 -13.85
#